data_AF-S4P311-F1
#
_entry.id   AF-S4P311-F1
#
_cell.length_a   1.000
_cell.length_b   1.000
_cell.length_c   1.000
_cell.angle_alpha   90.00
_cell.angle_beta   90.00
_cell.angle_gamma   90.00
#
_symmetry.space_group_name_H-M   'P 1'
#
loop_
_entity.id
_entity.type
_entity.pdbx_description
1 polymer ?
#
loop_
_entity_poly.entity_id
_entity_poly.type
_entity_poly.pdbx_seq_one_letter_code
_entity_poly.pdbx_strand_id
1 'polypeptide(L)'
;MDSLSTILVEPGSHADITKFGDIRITVGASQSKTVTAELDSVQLSIFSHRFMSIAEQMGRVLQRTSISVNIKERLDFSCALFGPDGGLVSNAPHIPVHLG
;
A
#
# COMPACT_ATOMS: atom_id res chain seq x y z
N MET A 1 -28.69 19.64 7.19
CA MET A 1 -28.07 18.31 7.25
C MET A 1 -29.14 17.34 6.81
N ASP A 2 -28.88 16.59 5.74
CA ASP A 2 -29.87 15.67 5.17
C ASP A 2 -30.08 14.49 6.12
N SER A 3 -31.33 14.05 6.29
CA SER A 3 -31.72 13.03 7.27
C SER A 3 -31.16 11.62 6.98
N LEU A 4 -30.46 11.48 5.85
CA LEU A 4 -29.85 10.25 5.36
C LEU A 4 -28.32 10.19 5.57
N SER A 5 -27.69 11.25 6.08
CA SER A 5 -26.24 11.28 6.27
C SER A 5 -25.81 10.67 7.62
N THR A 6 -24.92 9.67 7.57
CA THR A 6 -24.29 9.07 8.76
C THR A 6 -22.79 9.27 8.70
N ILE A 7 -22.20 9.76 9.79
CA ILE A 7 -20.76 9.92 9.93
C ILE A 7 -20.29 9.11 11.12
N LEU A 8 -19.37 8.19 10.86
CA LEU A 8 -18.70 7.43 11.89
C LEU A 8 -17.53 8.25 12.43
N VAL A 9 -17.51 8.48 13.74
CA VAL A 9 -16.40 9.15 14.44
C VAL A 9 -15.63 8.08 15.22
N GLU A 10 -14.32 8.00 15.00
CA GLU A 10 -13.49 7.01 15.68
C GLU A 10 -13.40 7.29 17.19
N PRO A 11 -13.30 6.24 18.03
CA PRO A 11 -13.13 6.40 19.47
C PRO A 11 -11.96 7.34 19.82
N GLY A 12 -12.20 8.27 20.74
CA GLY A 12 -11.22 9.28 21.16
C GLY A 12 -11.19 10.54 20.30
N SER A 13 -11.86 10.55 19.14
CA SER A 13 -12.13 11.76 18.37
C SER A 13 -13.48 12.36 18.74
N HIS A 14 -13.66 13.66 18.49
CA HIS A 14 -14.90 14.38 18.73
C HIS A 14 -15.35 15.08 17.45
N ALA A 15 -16.65 15.14 17.21
CA ALA A 15 -17.20 15.85 16.06
C ALA A 15 -18.35 16.74 16.50
N ASP A 16 -18.33 17.98 16.04
CA ASP A 16 -19.37 18.98 16.30
C ASP A 16 -19.85 19.61 15.00
N ILE A 17 -21.14 19.94 14.98
CA ILE A 17 -21.72 20.75 13.92
C ILE A 17 -21.47 22.22 14.26
N THR A 18 -20.76 22.91 13.39
CA THR A 18 -20.51 24.34 13.55
C THR A 18 -21.78 25.15 13.25
N LYS A 19 -21.81 26.41 13.68
CA LYS A 19 -22.90 27.36 13.40
C LYS A 19 -23.22 27.56 11.91
N PHE A 20 -22.31 27.19 11.02
CA PHE A 20 -22.47 27.31 9.57
C PHE A 20 -22.96 26.01 8.91
N GLY A 21 -23.13 24.93 9.69
CA GLY A 21 -23.54 23.62 9.19
C GLY A 21 -22.39 22.72 8.75
N ASP A 22 -21.14 23.20 8.83
CA ASP A 22 -19.96 22.36 8.60
C ASP A 22 -19.73 21.41 9.77
N ILE A 23 -19.08 20.29 9.48
CA ILE A 23 -18.74 19.26 10.46
C ILE A 23 -17.28 19.41 10.80
N ARG A 24 -17.00 19.78 12.05
CA ARG A 24 -15.64 19.89 12.56
C ARG A 24 -15.32 18.62 13.33
N ILE A 25 -14.29 17.90 12.90
CA ILE A 25 -13.78 16.71 13.59
C ILE A 25 -12.47 17.08 14.27
N THR A 26 -12.44 17.02 15.60
CA THR A 26 -11.23 17.09 16.39
C THR A 26 -10.71 15.67 16.58
N VAL A 27 -9.63 15.35 15.87
CA VAL A 27 -8.98 14.04 15.97
C VAL A 27 -8.26 13.95 17.30
N GLY A 28 -8.64 12.96 18.12
CA GLY A 28 -7.94 12.67 19.36
C GLY A 28 -6.49 12.25 19.10
N ALA A 29 -5.63 12.36 20.12
CA ALA A 29 -4.27 11.83 20.01
C ALA A 29 -4.33 10.34 19.65
N SER A 30 -3.94 10.00 18.42
CA SER A 30 -3.85 8.61 18.00
C SER A 30 -2.78 7.95 18.86
N GLN A 31 -3.16 6.94 19.65
CA GLN A 31 -2.16 6.04 20.20
C GLN A 31 -1.52 5.36 19.01
N SER A 32 -0.25 5.68 18.74
CA SER A 32 0.52 4.95 17.75
C SER A 32 0.51 3.49 18.17
N LYS A 33 -0.32 2.68 17.49
CA LYS A 33 -0.27 1.24 17.67
C LYS A 33 1.13 0.83 17.25
N THR A 34 1.89 0.30 18.21
CA THR A 34 3.17 -0.31 17.91
C THR A 34 2.91 -1.41 16.89
N VAL A 35 3.62 -1.36 15.76
CA VAL A 35 3.58 -2.45 14.79
C VAL A 35 4.16 -3.67 15.49
N THR A 36 3.31 -4.65 15.79
CA THR A 36 3.71 -5.93 16.35
C THR A 36 3.77 -6.97 15.24
N ALA A 37 4.37 -8.13 15.53
CA ALA A 37 4.31 -9.28 14.64
C ALA A 37 2.95 -9.99 14.67
N GLU A 38 1.98 -9.46 15.40
CA GLU A 38 0.61 -9.99 15.39
C GLU A 38 -0.02 -9.76 14.01
N LEU A 39 -0.80 -10.74 13.56
CA LEU A 39 -1.42 -10.76 12.25
C LEU A 39 -2.61 -9.78 12.18
N ASP A 40 -2.32 -8.48 12.10
CA ASP A 40 -3.28 -7.44 11.77
C ASP A 40 -3.52 -7.42 10.25
N SER A 41 -4.75 -7.75 9.84
CA SER A 41 -5.15 -7.82 8.43
C SER A 41 -4.99 -6.48 7.70
N VAL A 42 -5.16 -5.36 8.40
CA VAL A 42 -4.99 -4.02 7.82
C VAL A 42 -3.51 -3.76 7.56
N GLN A 43 -2.64 -4.03 8.54
CA GLN A 43 -1.19 -3.87 8.36
C GLN A 43 -0.67 -4.80 7.27
N LEU A 44 -1.07 -6.08 7.29
CA LEU A 44 -0.66 -7.05 6.28
C LEU A 44 -1.05 -6.59 4.88
N SER A 45 -2.26 -6.06 4.70
CA SER A 45 -2.70 -5.50 3.43
C SER A 45 -1.86 -4.28 3.02
N ILE A 46 -1.60 -3.34 3.94
CA ILE A 46 -0.77 -2.16 3.68
C ILE A 46 0.64 -2.57 3.21
N PHE A 47 1.29 -3.49 3.93
CA PHE A 47 2.63 -3.95 3.59
C PHE A 47 2.66 -4.73 2.27
N SER A 48 1.70 -5.63 2.06
CA SER A 48 1.58 -6.40 0.80
C SER A 48 1.51 -5.48 -0.42
N HIS A 49 0.63 -4.46 -0.38
CA HIS A 49 0.49 -3.51 -1.49
C HIS A 49 1.72 -2.61 -1.65
N ARG A 50 2.36 -2.20 -0.55
CA ARG A 50 3.60 -1.40 -0.62
C ARG A 50 4.74 -2.18 -1.27
N PHE A 51 4.95 -3.44 -0.88
CA PHE A 51 5.99 -4.27 -1.48
C PHE A 51 5.71 -4.55 -2.96
N MET A 52 4.45 -4.84 -3.30
CA MET A 52 4.02 -4.99 -4.70
C MET A 52 4.32 -3.72 -5.52
N SER A 53 3.94 -2.56 -4.99
CA SER A 53 4.20 -1.28 -5.67
C SER A 53 5.70 -1.05 -5.90
N ILE A 54 6.56 -1.38 -4.93
CA ILE A 54 8.02 -1.27 -5.10
C ILE A 54 8.50 -2.18 -6.24
N ALA A 55 8.12 -3.46 -6.22
CA ALA A 55 8.50 -4.41 -7.26
C ALA A 55 8.08 -3.93 -8.66
N GLU A 56 6.85 -3.44 -8.78
CA GLU A 56 6.36 -2.86 -10.03
C GLU A 56 7.12 -1.61 -10.48
N GLN A 57 7.41 -0.69 -9.56
CA GLN A 57 8.17 0.52 -9.91
C GLN A 57 9.57 0.17 -10.40
N MET A 58 10.24 -0.81 -9.77
CA MET A 58 11.52 -1.33 -10.24
C MET A 58 11.40 -1.82 -11.69
N GLY A 59 10.38 -2.62 -11.99
CA GLY A 59 10.14 -3.12 -13.34
C GLY A 59 9.88 -2.01 -14.37
N ARG A 60 9.04 -1.03 -14.02
CA ARG A 60 8.76 0.13 -14.89
C ARG A 60 10.01 0.95 -15.17
N VAL A 61 10.84 1.19 -14.15
CA VAL A 61 12.10 1.93 -14.31
C VAL A 61 13.04 1.15 -15.22
N LEU A 62 13.24 -0.14 -14.97
CA LEU A 62 14.11 -1.00 -15.76
C LEU A 62 13.68 -1.06 -17.24
N GLN A 63 12.38 -1.22 -17.51
CA GLN A 63 11.86 -1.22 -18.87
C GLN A 63 12.13 0.11 -19.59
N ARG A 64 11.91 1.25 -18.91
CA ARG A 64 12.05 2.60 -19.50
C ARG A 64 13.50 2.98 -19.80
N THR A 65 14.44 2.53 -18.98
CA THR A 65 15.86 2.90 -19.11
C THR A 65 16.67 1.89 -19.92
N SER A 66 16.12 0.71 -20.19
CA SER A 66 16.83 -0.34 -20.92
C SER A 66 16.96 -0.04 -22.41
N ILE A 67 18.13 -0.35 -22.97
CA ILE A 67 18.40 -0.38 -24.41
C ILE A 67 18.16 -1.77 -25.03
N SER A 68 18.00 -2.81 -24.20
CA SER A 68 17.81 -4.18 -24.66
C SER A 68 16.38 -4.37 -25.14
N VAL A 69 16.22 -4.85 -26.38
CA VAL A 69 14.91 -5.20 -26.95
C VAL A 69 14.22 -6.29 -26.12
N ASN A 70 14.98 -7.23 -25.54
CA ASN A 70 14.43 -8.27 -24.68
C ASN A 70 13.76 -7.67 -23.44
N ILE A 71 14.34 -6.63 -22.84
CA ILE A 71 13.79 -5.98 -21.65
C ILE A 71 12.72 -4.96 -22.02
N LYS A 72 12.98 -4.09 -23.00
CA LYS A 72 12.14 -2.93 -23.31
C LYS A 72 10.84 -3.30 -24.02
N GLU A 73 10.92 -4.21 -24.99
CA GLU A 73 9.82 -4.57 -25.89
C GLU A 73 9.25 -5.95 -25.56
N ARG A 74 10.12 -6.94 -25.31
CA ARG A 74 9.69 -8.32 -25.02
C ARG A 74 9.34 -8.57 -23.55
N LEU A 75 9.64 -7.63 -22.67
CA LEU A 75 9.40 -7.72 -21.22
C LEU A 75 9.99 -8.99 -20.58
N ASP A 76 11.13 -9.45 -21.09
CA ASP A 76 11.85 -10.62 -20.60
C ASP A 76 12.75 -10.22 -19.41
N PHE A 77 12.11 -9.93 -18.29
CA PHE A 77 12.75 -9.64 -17.02
C PHE A 77 11.75 -9.84 -15.88
N SER A 78 12.25 -9.95 -14.65
CA SER A 78 11.41 -9.91 -13.46
C SER A 78 12.06 -9.02 -12.40
N CYS A 79 11.23 -8.46 -11.52
CA CYS A 79 11.68 -7.70 -10.36
C CYS A 79 10.98 -8.25 -9.14
N ALA A 80 11.73 -8.49 -8.07
CA ALA A 80 11.21 -9.12 -6.87
C ALA A 80 11.91 -8.62 -5.61
N LEU A 81 11.20 -8.67 -4.49
CA LEU A 81 11.74 -8.46 -3.16
C LEU A 81 11.84 -9.79 -2.43
N PHE A 82 12.97 -10.00 -1.78
CA PHE A 82 13.25 -11.17 -0.96
C PHE A 82 13.48 -10.75 0.49
N GLY A 83 13.04 -11.62 1.40
CA GLY A 83 13.33 -11.50 2.82
C GLY A 83 14.81 -11.81 3.13
N PRO A 84 15.25 -11.55 4.37
CA PRO A 84 16.62 -11.84 4.80
C PRO A 84 16.96 -13.34 4.77
N ASP A 85 15.95 -14.21 4.76
CA ASP A 85 16.05 -15.66 4.62
C ASP A 85 16.03 -16.13 3.15
N GLY A 86 15.89 -15.20 2.19
CA GLY A 86 15.75 -15.50 0.77
C GLY A 86 14.32 -15.86 0.35
N GLY A 87 13.33 -15.78 1.24
CA GLY A 87 11.93 -16.02 0.90
C GLY A 87 11.36 -14.92 0.00
N LEU A 88 10.59 -15.29 -1.02
CA LEU A 88 9.93 -14.33 -1.91
C LEU A 88 8.84 -13.54 -1.16
N VAL A 89 8.99 -12.22 -1.10
CA VAL A 89 8.04 -11.31 -0.45
C VAL A 89 7.06 -10.69 -1.45
N SER A 90 7.54 -10.31 -2.62
CA SER A 90 6.72 -9.70 -3.67
C SER A 90 7.41 -9.73 -5.03
N ASN A 91 6.64 -9.74 -6.11
CA ASN A 91 7.15 -9.75 -7.48
C ASN A 91 6.32 -8.86 -8.40
N ALA A 92 6.98 -8.18 -9.34
CA ALA A 92 6.32 -7.39 -10.37
C ALA A 92 5.51 -8.31 -11.32
N PRO A 93 4.34 -7.87 -11.79
CA PRO A 93 3.41 -8.72 -12.52
C PRO A 93 3.76 -8.83 -14.01
N HIS A 94 4.97 -9.29 -14.38
CA HIS A 94 5.28 -9.62 -15.77
C HIS A 94 6.23 -10.83 -15.86
N ILE A 95 5.66 -11.95 -16.31
CA ILE A 95 6.23 -13.27 -16.66
C ILE A 95 6.91 -14.08 -15.52
N PRO A 96 6.25 -15.11 -14.96
CA PRO A 96 6.70 -15.83 -13.76
C PRO A 96 7.64 -17.01 -14.07
N VAL A 97 8.66 -16.83 -14.93
CA VAL A 97 9.59 -17.95 -15.24
C VAL A 97 10.83 -17.95 -14.34
N HIS A 98 11.22 -16.79 -13.81
CA HIS A 98 12.53 -16.59 -13.17
C HIS A 98 12.52 -16.55 -11.64
N LEU A 99 11.37 -16.82 -11.01
CA LEU A 99 11.20 -16.75 -9.56
C LEU A 99 10.84 -18.13 -9.04
N GLY A 100 11.84 -18.82 -8.49
CA GLY A 100 11.73 -20.07 -7.75
C GLY A 100 12.25 -19.88 -6.34
#